data_AF-A0A8J1TTY2-F1
#
_entry.id   AF-A0A8J1TTY2-F1
#
_cell.length_a   1.000
_cell.length_b   1.000
_cell.length_c   1.000
_cell.angle_alpha   90.00
_cell.angle_beta   90.00
_cell.angle_gamma   90.00
#
_symmetry.space_group_name_H-M   'P 1'
#
loop_
_entity.id
_entity.type
_entity.pdbx_description
1 polymer ?
#
loop_
_entity_poly.entity_id
_entity_poly.type
_entity_poly.pdbx_seq_one_letter_code
_entity_poly.pdbx_strand_id
1 'polypeptide(L)'
;MKKYTTFCLLAELLRFIAKLGCIFSLMATPLITRRPILIPIISAYVSALVYLLFSYIGYKIFLINELPDESTKKLTYHNMIKVTLPLGLQELIERCETIILSFTVAQLTPSESMRSMALANIHVLHAAFYSLRRTLVSIATMVSAYLASGSNSSLHFDHELVICTSIIAIVSFLISISICWITPITRVIFLYLFHISEENFIGVYYPFKLFTFWPIVQTFALFSLGILLHKKDTKMSIVSSACQVIIMGCLPFALDHLGFNVLLSSVMALFTAQSSTASILFSYLYLKYLRKSQSHQKDCYL
;
A
#
# COMPACT_ATOMS: atom_id res chain seq x y z
N MET A 1 18.84 12.56 11.40
CA MET A 1 17.88 11.57 10.86
C MET A 1 16.55 12.14 10.37
N LYS A 2 15.88 13.09 11.04
CA LYS A 2 14.57 13.64 10.60
C LYS A 2 14.54 14.15 9.13
N LYS A 3 15.56 14.93 8.72
CA LYS A 3 15.72 15.43 7.33
C LYS A 3 15.92 14.32 6.29
N TYR A 4 16.46 13.17 6.70
CA TYR A 4 16.77 12.04 5.82
C TYR A 4 15.49 11.27 5.50
N THR A 5 14.61 11.13 6.49
CA THR A 5 13.34 10.41 6.32
C THR A 5 12.36 11.20 5.46
N THR A 6 12.30 12.52 5.63
CA THR A 6 11.48 13.40 4.76
C THR A 6 12.01 13.45 3.33
N PHE A 7 13.33 13.47 3.13
CA PHE A 7 13.93 13.39 1.79
C PHE A 7 13.64 12.05 1.10
N CYS A 8 13.78 10.93 1.81
CA CYS A 8 13.43 9.62 1.25
C CYS A 8 11.92 9.51 0.94
N LEU A 9 11.04 10.10 1.76
CA LEU A 9 9.59 10.16 1.49
C LEU A 9 9.29 10.92 0.19
N LEU A 10 9.96 12.06 -0.02
CA LEU A 10 9.83 12.85 -1.25
C LEU A 10 10.37 12.09 -2.46
N ALA A 11 11.50 11.38 -2.32
CA ALA A 11 12.10 10.58 -3.39
C ALA A 11 11.18 9.45 -3.85
N GLU A 12 10.54 8.74 -2.91
CA GLU A 12 9.58 7.67 -3.22
C GLU A 12 8.32 8.20 -3.91
N LEU A 13 7.82 9.35 -3.44
CA LEU A 13 6.67 10.00 -4.04
C LEU A 13 7.00 10.47 -5.48
N LEU A 14 8.16 11.08 -5.68
CA LEU A 14 8.57 11.52 -7.00
C LEU A 14 8.83 10.34 -7.95
N ARG A 15 9.41 9.24 -7.45
CA ARG A 15 9.60 8.00 -8.21
C ARG A 15 8.27 7.48 -8.74
N PHE A 16 7.24 7.48 -7.89
CA PHE A 16 5.90 7.02 -8.28
C PHE A 16 5.23 7.96 -9.29
N ILE A 17 5.29 9.28 -9.05
CA ILE A 17 4.75 10.29 -9.98
C ILE A 17 5.44 10.20 -11.34
N ALA A 18 6.78 10.09 -11.37
CA ALA A 18 7.54 9.98 -12.60
C ALA A 18 7.20 8.70 -13.37
N LYS A 19 7.06 7.57 -12.66
CA LYS A 19 6.66 6.29 -13.26
C LYS A 19 5.29 6.40 -13.95
N LEU A 20 4.31 7.00 -13.28
CA LEU A 20 2.96 7.19 -13.81
C LEU A 20 2.92 8.22 -14.94
N GLY A 21 3.53 9.39 -14.75
CA GLY A 21 3.61 10.43 -15.78
C GLY A 21 4.27 9.91 -17.06
N CYS A 22 5.30 9.06 -16.92
CA CYS A 22 5.94 8.40 -18.05
C CYS A 22 4.99 7.44 -18.77
N ILE A 23 4.24 6.60 -18.04
CA ILE A 23 3.23 5.71 -18.65
C ILE A 23 2.17 6.52 -19.40
N PHE A 24 1.63 7.56 -18.79
CA PHE A 24 0.62 8.42 -19.42
C PHE A 24 1.13 9.13 -20.67
N SER A 25 2.35 9.67 -20.61
CA SER A 25 2.98 10.34 -21.75
C SER A 25 3.29 9.36 -22.89
N LEU A 26 3.80 8.17 -22.57
CA LEU A 26 4.04 7.10 -23.56
C LEU A 26 2.74 6.57 -24.16
N MET A 27 1.65 6.56 -23.40
CA MET A 27 0.34 6.16 -23.94
C MET A 27 -0.24 7.17 -24.93
N ALA A 28 0.17 8.44 -24.91
CA ALA A 28 -0.23 9.43 -25.91
C ALA A 28 0.54 9.30 -27.24
N THR A 29 1.56 8.43 -27.31
CA THR A 29 2.38 8.22 -28.53
C THR A 29 1.98 6.96 -29.29
N PRO A 30 2.23 6.89 -30.63
CA PRO A 30 1.94 5.71 -31.45
C PRO A 30 2.78 4.46 -31.08
N LEU A 31 3.57 4.51 -30.00
CA LEU A 31 4.31 3.39 -29.46
C LEU A 31 3.41 2.23 -29.01
N ILE A 32 2.18 2.54 -28.57
CA ILE A 32 1.16 1.53 -28.19
C ILE A 32 0.96 0.50 -29.30
N THR A 33 0.82 0.97 -30.54
CA THR A 33 0.43 0.13 -31.68
C THR A 33 1.59 -0.70 -32.24
N ARG A 34 2.84 -0.24 -32.06
CA ARG A 34 4.03 -0.94 -32.57
C ARG A 34 4.61 -1.96 -31.60
N ARG A 35 4.72 -1.64 -30.30
CA ARG A 35 5.30 -2.54 -29.27
C ARG A 35 4.78 -2.24 -27.86
N PRO A 36 3.67 -2.85 -27.42
CA PRO A 36 3.05 -2.57 -26.12
C PRO A 36 3.94 -2.93 -24.92
N ILE A 37 4.85 -3.90 -25.08
CA ILE A 37 5.80 -4.33 -24.03
C ILE A 37 6.84 -3.26 -23.68
N LEU A 38 7.12 -2.29 -24.56
CA LEU A 38 8.12 -1.24 -24.29
C LEU A 38 7.65 -0.22 -23.26
N ILE A 39 6.34 0.01 -23.11
CA ILE A 39 5.79 0.98 -22.17
C ILE A 39 6.16 0.65 -20.70
N PRO A 40 5.90 -0.58 -20.19
CA PRO A 40 6.30 -0.94 -18.83
C PRO A 40 7.82 -0.98 -18.65
N ILE A 41 8.59 -1.33 -19.69
CA ILE A 41 10.06 -1.36 -19.65
C ILE A 41 10.62 0.07 -19.49
N ILE A 42 10.19 1.01 -20.34
CA ILE A 42 10.65 2.41 -20.29
C ILE A 42 10.21 3.05 -18.96
N SER A 43 8.97 2.82 -18.52
CA SER A 43 8.48 3.28 -17.23
C SER A 43 9.33 2.75 -16.05
N ALA A 44 9.74 1.49 -16.10
CA ALA A 44 10.63 0.91 -15.10
C ALA A 44 12.02 1.57 -15.12
N TYR A 45 12.59 1.84 -16.30
CA TYR A 45 13.87 2.54 -16.41
C TYR A 45 13.80 3.98 -15.93
N VAL A 46 12.74 4.73 -16.25
CA VAL A 46 12.54 6.09 -15.76
C VAL A 46 12.39 6.10 -14.23
N SER A 47 11.63 5.16 -13.68
CA SER A 47 11.52 4.98 -12.22
C SER A 47 12.87 4.65 -11.56
N ALA A 48 13.69 3.81 -12.19
CA ALA A 48 15.02 3.46 -11.70
C ALA A 48 15.98 4.67 -11.78
N LEU A 49 15.88 5.47 -12.84
CA LEU A 49 16.71 6.66 -13.04
C LEU A 49 16.37 7.74 -12.00
N VAL A 50 15.09 7.98 -11.73
CA VAL A 50 14.66 8.89 -10.64
C VAL A 50 15.15 8.39 -9.28
N TYR A 51 15.08 7.09 -9.02
CA TYR A 51 15.62 6.49 -7.79
C TYR A 51 17.13 6.68 -7.66
N LEU A 52 17.89 6.46 -8.73
CA LEU A 52 19.34 6.66 -8.75
C LEU A 52 19.71 8.14 -8.56
N LEU A 53 18.99 9.06 -9.21
CA LEU A 53 19.22 10.50 -9.07
C LEU A 53 18.95 10.97 -7.64
N PHE A 54 17.80 10.60 -7.07
CA PHE A 54 17.48 10.97 -5.68
C PHE A 54 18.40 10.29 -4.68
N SER A 55 18.77 9.02 -4.91
CA SER A 55 19.75 8.34 -4.05
C SER A 55 21.13 8.99 -4.14
N TYR A 56 21.55 9.44 -5.33
CA TYR A 56 22.81 10.15 -5.54
C TYR A 56 22.79 11.55 -4.89
N ILE A 57 21.72 12.31 -5.08
CA ILE A 57 21.53 13.63 -4.44
C ILE A 57 21.49 13.46 -2.92
N GLY A 58 20.75 12.47 -2.42
CA GLY A 58 20.68 12.13 -1.01
C GLY A 58 22.06 11.74 -0.45
N TYR A 59 22.81 10.90 -1.18
CA TYR A 59 24.18 10.53 -0.83
C TYR A 59 25.09 11.76 -0.75
N LYS A 60 25.01 12.67 -1.73
CA LYS A 60 25.90 13.84 -1.81
C LYS A 60 25.58 14.91 -0.76
N ILE A 61 24.30 15.14 -0.48
CA ILE A 61 23.86 16.16 0.50
C ILE A 61 24.08 15.68 1.92
N PHE A 62 23.80 14.40 2.19
CA PHE A 62 23.65 13.92 3.54
C PHE A 62 24.76 12.96 4.01
N LEU A 63 25.28 12.07 3.15
CA LEU A 63 26.29 11.09 3.56
C LEU A 63 27.71 11.68 3.61
N ILE A 64 27.98 12.74 2.83
CA ILE A 64 29.27 13.44 2.82
C ILE A 64 29.44 14.38 4.03
N ASN A 65 28.34 14.84 4.63
CA ASN A 65 28.39 15.93 5.62
C ASN A 65 28.09 15.52 7.07
N GLU A 66 27.35 14.42 7.32
CA GLU A 66 26.90 14.05 8.67
C GLU A 66 26.76 12.52 8.82
N LEU A 67 27.87 11.80 8.92
CA LEU A 67 27.85 10.50 9.59
C LEU A 67 28.01 10.76 11.09
N PRO A 68 26.97 10.59 11.93
CA PRO A 68 27.22 10.44 13.35
C PRO A 68 28.01 9.15 13.57
N ASP A 69 29.15 9.24 14.24
CA ASP A 69 30.06 8.14 14.63
C ASP A 69 29.40 7.02 15.49
N GLU A 70 28.08 7.06 15.73
CA GLU A 70 27.34 6.05 16.50
C GLU A 70 27.09 4.72 15.73
N SER A 71 27.80 4.46 14.62
CA SER A 71 27.59 3.29 13.76
C SER A 71 28.16 1.96 14.31
N THR A 72 28.14 1.73 15.63
CA THR A 72 28.61 0.48 16.25
C THR A 72 27.56 -0.26 17.06
N LYS A 73 26.26 -0.11 16.76
CA LYS A 73 25.31 -1.19 17.11
C LYS A 73 25.51 -2.34 16.13
N LYS A 74 26.30 -3.35 16.53
CA LYS A 74 26.48 -4.61 15.80
C LYS A 74 25.11 -5.11 15.29
N LEU A 75 24.93 -5.10 13.96
CA LEU A 75 23.83 -5.75 13.27
C LEU A 75 23.84 -7.24 13.65
N THR A 76 23.05 -7.59 14.66
CA THR A 76 22.93 -8.96 15.14
C THR A 76 21.82 -9.62 14.34
N TYR A 77 22.02 -10.87 13.88
CA TYR A 77 21.01 -11.64 13.13
C TYR A 77 19.63 -11.62 13.80
N HIS A 78 19.58 -11.63 15.13
CA HIS A 78 18.35 -11.50 15.91
C HIS A 78 17.57 -10.19 15.64
N ASN A 79 18.28 -9.05 15.54
CA ASN A 79 17.66 -7.75 15.26
C ASN A 79 17.21 -7.62 13.80
N MET A 80 17.95 -8.21 12.85
CA MET A 80 17.51 -8.28 11.46
C MET A 80 16.24 -9.12 11.33
N ILE A 81 16.22 -10.33 11.88
CA ILE A 81 15.03 -11.20 11.85
C ILE A 81 13.83 -10.51 12.50
N LYS A 82 14.01 -9.82 13.63
CA LYS A 82 12.91 -9.15 14.34
C LYS A 82 12.26 -8.01 13.55
N VAL A 83 13.01 -7.34 12.68
CA VAL A 83 12.51 -6.25 11.80
C VAL A 83 11.99 -6.80 10.48
N THR A 84 12.69 -7.77 9.89
CA THR A 84 12.33 -8.37 8.59
C THR A 84 11.12 -9.30 8.70
N LEU A 85 10.95 -10.00 9.82
CA LEU A 85 9.84 -10.95 10.02
C LEU A 85 8.46 -10.31 9.85
N PRO A 86 8.10 -9.21 10.53
CA PRO A 86 6.77 -8.61 10.37
C PRO A 86 6.55 -8.02 8.96
N LEU A 87 7.61 -7.50 8.31
CA LEU A 87 7.53 -7.02 6.92
C LEU A 87 7.30 -8.18 5.94
N GLY A 88 8.04 -9.28 6.10
CA GLY A 88 7.87 -10.49 5.30
C GLY A 88 6.51 -11.16 5.54
N LEU A 89 5.99 -11.10 6.77
CA LEU A 89 4.67 -11.62 7.10
C LEU A 89 3.56 -10.82 6.40
N GLN A 90 3.71 -9.50 6.32
CA GLN A 90 2.80 -8.64 5.55
C GLN A 90 2.84 -8.94 4.05
N GLU A 91 4.02 -9.17 3.48
CA GLU A 91 4.17 -9.55 2.07
C GLU A 91 3.61 -10.96 1.79
N LEU A 92 3.70 -11.88 2.76
CA LEU A 92 3.07 -13.19 2.69
C LEU A 92 1.54 -13.09 2.71
N ILE A 93 0.98 -12.28 3.62
CA ILE A 93 -0.48 -12.04 3.68
C ILE A 93 -0.97 -11.52 2.33
N GLU A 94 -0.25 -10.58 1.73
CA GLU A 94 -0.62 -10.00 0.44
C GLU A 94 -0.63 -11.06 -0.68
N ARG A 95 0.28 -12.03 -0.66
CA ARG A 95 0.21 -13.17 -1.61
C ARG A 95 -0.98 -14.07 -1.31
N CYS A 96 -1.30 -14.30 -0.04
CA CYS A 96 -2.48 -15.06 0.36
C CYS A 96 -3.78 -14.36 -0.05
N GLU A 97 -3.84 -13.02 -0.01
CA GLU A 97 -5.00 -12.22 -0.44
C GLU A 97 -5.40 -12.56 -1.89
N THR A 98 -4.42 -12.62 -2.80
CA THR A 98 -4.68 -12.97 -4.21
C THR A 98 -5.19 -14.41 -4.35
N ILE A 99 -4.61 -15.36 -3.60
CA ILE A 99 -4.99 -16.78 -3.65
C ILE A 99 -6.43 -16.94 -3.16
N ILE A 100 -6.77 -16.33 -2.03
CA ILE A 100 -8.11 -16.39 -1.44
C ILE A 100 -9.13 -15.80 -2.41
N LEU A 101 -8.88 -14.61 -2.96
CA LEU A 101 -9.78 -13.98 -3.93
C LEU A 101 -9.99 -14.86 -5.17
N SER A 102 -8.90 -15.41 -5.71
CA SER A 102 -8.96 -16.28 -6.90
C SER A 102 -9.76 -17.54 -6.62
N PHE A 103 -9.57 -18.14 -5.44
CA PHE A 103 -10.32 -19.31 -5.00
C PHE A 103 -11.81 -18.98 -4.81
N THR A 104 -12.14 -17.89 -4.12
CA THR A 104 -13.52 -17.50 -3.86
C THR A 104 -14.27 -17.21 -5.16
N VAL A 105 -13.63 -16.55 -6.12
CA VAL A 105 -14.23 -16.26 -7.43
C VAL A 105 -14.39 -17.52 -8.27
N ALA A 106 -13.44 -18.46 -8.17
CA ALA A 106 -13.56 -19.76 -8.82
C ALA A 106 -14.78 -20.54 -8.30
N GLN A 107 -15.05 -20.47 -6.99
CA GLN A 107 -16.18 -21.15 -6.35
C GLN A 107 -17.53 -20.49 -6.67
N LEU A 108 -17.59 -19.16 -6.63
CA LEU A 108 -18.82 -18.40 -6.83
C LEU A 108 -19.26 -18.33 -8.30
N THR A 109 -18.35 -18.62 -9.25
CA THR A 109 -18.67 -18.57 -10.68
C THR A 109 -18.97 -19.96 -11.24
N PRO A 110 -20.24 -20.27 -11.61
CA PRO A 110 -20.62 -21.62 -12.05
C PRO A 110 -20.13 -21.95 -13.47
N SER A 111 -20.08 -20.97 -14.37
CA SER A 111 -19.66 -21.15 -15.76
C SER A 111 -18.15 -21.05 -15.93
N GLU A 112 -17.55 -21.98 -16.68
CA GLU A 112 -16.10 -22.06 -16.91
C GLU A 112 -15.56 -20.86 -17.72
N SER A 113 -16.33 -20.38 -18.70
CA SER A 113 -15.97 -19.19 -19.51
C SER A 113 -16.02 -17.90 -18.68
N MET A 114 -17.03 -17.76 -17.82
CA MET A 114 -17.13 -16.61 -16.91
C MET A 114 -16.07 -16.67 -15.80
N ARG A 115 -15.71 -17.88 -15.35
CA ARG A 115 -14.70 -18.08 -14.30
C ARG A 115 -13.32 -17.63 -14.76
N SER A 116 -12.85 -18.11 -15.91
CA SER A 116 -11.54 -17.70 -16.46
C SER A 116 -11.45 -16.18 -16.65
N MET A 117 -12.53 -15.56 -17.13
CA MET A 117 -12.64 -14.13 -17.29
C MET A 117 -12.65 -13.36 -15.96
N ALA A 118 -13.41 -13.82 -14.97
CA ALA A 118 -13.48 -13.18 -13.65
C ALA A 118 -12.13 -13.26 -12.91
N LEU A 119 -11.43 -14.39 -13.01
CA LEU A 119 -10.07 -14.52 -12.48
C LEU A 119 -9.10 -13.56 -13.17
N ALA A 120 -9.11 -13.50 -14.50
CA ALA A 120 -8.25 -12.57 -15.25
C ALA A 120 -8.48 -11.11 -14.81
N ASN A 121 -9.75 -10.71 -14.69
CA ASN A 121 -10.12 -9.37 -14.25
C ASN A 121 -9.64 -9.06 -12.83
N ILE A 122 -9.73 -10.01 -11.89
CA ILE A 122 -9.23 -9.83 -10.53
C ILE A 122 -7.72 -9.77 -10.47
N HIS A 123 -7.00 -10.59 -11.24
CA HIS A 123 -5.55 -10.52 -11.30
C HIS A 123 -5.06 -9.19 -11.86
N VAL A 124 -5.72 -8.68 -12.91
CA VAL A 124 -5.44 -7.35 -13.47
C VAL A 124 -5.67 -6.27 -12.42
N LEU A 125 -6.82 -6.32 -11.76
CA LEU A 125 -7.21 -5.34 -10.74
C LEU A 125 -6.23 -5.37 -9.56
N HIS A 126 -5.90 -6.55 -9.06
CA HIS A 126 -4.91 -6.76 -8.01
C HIS A 126 -3.52 -6.29 -8.44
N ALA A 127 -3.06 -6.54 -9.67
CA ALA A 127 -1.75 -6.11 -10.15
C ALA A 127 -1.62 -4.58 -10.24
N ALA A 128 -2.67 -3.90 -10.70
CA ALA A 128 -2.71 -2.44 -10.73
C ALA A 128 -2.56 -1.85 -9.32
N PHE A 129 -3.25 -2.44 -8.34
CA PHE A 129 -3.20 -1.98 -6.94
C PHE A 129 -1.93 -2.39 -6.20
N TYR A 130 -1.38 -3.57 -6.49
CA TYR A 130 -0.12 -4.05 -5.94
C TYR A 130 1.01 -3.05 -6.17
N SER A 131 1.09 -2.46 -7.38
CA SER A 131 2.09 -1.43 -7.67
C SER A 131 1.92 -0.16 -6.85
N LEU A 132 0.69 0.25 -6.52
CA LEU A 132 0.41 1.42 -5.69
C LEU A 132 0.69 1.12 -4.21
N ARG A 133 0.27 -0.06 -3.74
CA ARG A 133 0.53 -0.56 -2.38
C ARG A 133 2.02 -0.59 -2.07
N ARG A 134 2.83 -1.11 -2.99
CA ARG A 134 4.28 -1.24 -2.81
C ARG A 134 4.95 0.10 -2.49
N THR A 135 4.50 1.19 -3.13
CA THR A 135 5.00 2.54 -2.83
C THR A 135 4.56 2.99 -1.43
N LEU A 136 3.31 2.69 -1.05
CA LEU A 136 2.78 3.06 0.27
C LEU A 136 3.45 2.28 1.41
N VAL A 137 3.87 1.02 1.20
CA VAL A 137 4.54 0.20 2.24
C VAL A 137 5.82 0.87 2.78
N SER A 138 6.49 1.69 1.96
CA SER A 138 7.62 2.52 2.39
C SER A 138 7.27 3.43 3.57
N ILE A 139 6.01 3.85 3.71
CA ILE A 139 5.55 4.65 4.86
C ILE A 139 5.77 3.90 6.17
N ALA A 140 5.46 2.60 6.23
CA ALA A 140 5.57 1.82 7.47
C ALA A 140 7.03 1.69 7.94
N THR A 141 7.96 1.41 7.02
CA THR A 141 9.39 1.30 7.32
C THR A 141 9.98 2.66 7.70
N MET A 142 9.57 3.73 7.03
CA MET A 142 10.00 5.09 7.30
C MET A 142 9.51 5.63 8.64
N VAL A 143 8.24 5.43 8.98
CA VAL A 143 7.68 5.79 10.29
C VAL A 143 8.43 5.07 11.40
N SER A 144 8.71 3.77 11.22
CA SER A 144 9.49 3.00 12.18
C SER A 144 10.92 3.54 12.37
N ALA A 145 11.59 3.89 11.27
CA ALA A 145 12.93 4.46 11.29
C ALA A 145 12.98 5.87 11.89
N TYR A 146 11.98 6.72 11.57
CA TYR A 146 11.86 8.07 12.12
C TYR A 146 11.71 8.02 13.64
N LEU A 147 10.80 7.18 14.14
CA LEU A 147 10.56 6.99 15.57
C LEU A 147 11.76 6.36 16.29
N ALA A 148 12.53 5.50 15.62
CA ALA A 148 13.77 4.95 16.17
C ALA A 148 14.88 5.99 16.35
N SER A 149 14.82 7.10 15.61
CA SER A 149 15.83 8.16 15.64
C SER A 149 15.56 9.27 16.67
N GLY A 150 14.30 9.42 17.12
CA GLY A 150 13.94 10.35 18.18
C GLY A 150 14.22 9.72 19.54
N SER A 151 15.06 10.34 20.37
CA SER A 151 15.44 9.81 21.70
C SER A 151 14.31 9.82 22.74
N ASN A 152 13.11 10.27 22.38
CA ASN A 152 12.00 10.43 23.32
C ASN A 152 11.09 9.20 23.29
N SER A 153 11.01 8.51 24.42
CA SER A 153 10.12 7.38 24.70
C SER A 153 8.63 7.75 24.76
N SER A 154 8.29 9.03 24.56
CA SER A 154 6.93 9.54 24.47
C SER A 154 6.43 9.48 23.03
N LEU A 155 5.17 9.07 22.87
CA LEU A 155 4.49 8.93 21.59
C LEU A 155 4.02 10.30 21.09
N HIS A 156 4.93 11.27 21.08
CA HIS A 156 4.65 12.58 20.50
C HIS A 156 4.78 12.45 18.99
N PHE A 157 3.64 12.58 18.33
CA PHE A 157 3.56 12.67 16.90
C PHE A 157 4.21 13.99 16.49
N ASP A 158 5.45 13.92 15.99
CA ASP A 158 6.05 15.08 15.34
C ASP A 158 5.15 15.50 14.17
N HIS A 159 4.70 16.76 14.20
CA HIS A 159 3.81 17.33 13.18
C HIS A 159 4.33 17.11 11.76
N GLU A 160 5.65 17.18 11.54
CA GLU A 160 6.28 16.97 10.24
C GLU A 160 6.02 15.57 9.67
N LEU A 161 6.09 14.51 10.49
CA LEU A 161 5.87 13.14 10.03
C LEU A 161 4.39 12.93 9.64
N VAL A 162 3.46 13.50 10.43
CA VAL A 162 2.02 13.42 10.15
C VAL A 162 1.68 14.20 8.87
N ILE A 163 2.26 15.38 8.67
CA ILE A 163 2.06 16.18 7.46
C ILE A 163 2.62 15.47 6.22
N CYS A 164 3.84 14.92 6.28
CA CYS A 164 4.40 14.21 5.12
C CYS A 164 3.59 12.96 4.75
N THR A 165 3.16 12.18 5.75
CA THR A 165 2.36 10.97 5.51
C THR A 165 0.95 11.30 5.00
N SER A 166 0.34 12.39 5.46
CA SER A 166 -0.94 12.86 4.93
C SER A 166 -0.82 13.40 3.50
N ILE A 167 0.25 14.12 3.15
CA ILE A 167 0.52 14.54 1.77
C ILE A 167 0.62 13.32 0.84
N ILE A 168 1.32 12.27 1.25
CA ILE A 168 1.43 11.04 0.44
C ILE A 168 0.07 10.36 0.27
N ALA A 169 -0.74 10.31 1.33
CA ALA A 169 -2.11 9.78 1.25
C ALA A 169 -2.95 10.57 0.24
N ILE A 170 -2.91 11.90 0.31
CA ILE A 170 -3.67 12.79 -0.59
C ILE A 170 -3.20 12.66 -2.02
N VAL A 171 -1.89 12.67 -2.27
CA VAL A 171 -1.33 12.51 -3.63
C VAL A 171 -1.69 11.14 -4.20
N SER A 172 -1.57 10.07 -3.43
CA SER A 172 -1.94 8.72 -3.85
C SER A 172 -3.44 8.61 -4.14
N PHE A 173 -4.27 9.31 -3.37
CA PHE A 173 -5.70 9.41 -3.60
C PHE A 173 -6.05 10.18 -4.87
N LEU A 174 -5.44 11.34 -5.12
CA LEU A 174 -5.65 12.13 -6.34
C LEU A 174 -5.27 11.34 -7.59
N ILE A 175 -4.17 10.59 -7.52
CA ILE A 175 -3.75 9.67 -8.57
C ILE A 175 -4.79 8.56 -8.78
N SER A 176 -5.26 7.94 -7.70
CA SER A 176 -6.29 6.89 -7.76
C SER A 176 -7.60 7.40 -8.36
N ILE A 177 -8.07 8.59 -7.96
CA ILE A 177 -9.21 9.27 -8.59
C ILE A 177 -8.98 9.44 -10.09
N SER A 178 -7.81 9.96 -10.46
CA SER A 178 -7.50 10.25 -11.87
C SER A 178 -7.51 8.97 -12.71
N ILE A 179 -7.05 7.85 -12.17
CA ILE A 179 -7.02 6.56 -12.87
C ILE A 179 -8.41 5.90 -12.90
N CYS A 180 -9.18 5.96 -11.81
CA CYS A 180 -10.44 5.22 -11.65
C CYS A 180 -11.66 5.95 -12.24
N TRP A 181 -11.69 7.28 -12.24
CA TRP A 181 -12.87 8.06 -12.63
C TRP A 181 -12.79 8.64 -14.03
N ILE A 182 -11.59 8.90 -14.55
CA ILE A 182 -11.42 9.47 -15.88
C ILE A 182 -11.58 8.34 -16.92
N THR A 183 -12.81 8.17 -17.42
CA THR A 183 -13.22 7.11 -18.36
C THR A 183 -12.25 6.88 -19.54
N PRO A 184 -11.71 7.90 -20.24
CA PRO A 184 -10.75 7.64 -21.32
C PRO A 184 -9.44 7.02 -20.82
N ILE A 185 -8.95 7.44 -19.65
CA ILE A 185 -7.76 6.85 -19.02
C ILE A 185 -8.02 5.40 -18.62
N THR A 186 -9.14 5.16 -17.96
CA THR A 186 -9.52 3.82 -17.49
C THR A 186 -9.71 2.86 -18.67
N ARG A 187 -10.38 3.30 -19.76
CA ARG A 187 -10.51 2.51 -21.00
C ARG A 187 -9.17 2.22 -21.62
N VAL A 188 -8.28 3.22 -21.73
CA VAL A 188 -6.96 3.02 -22.31
C VAL A 188 -6.15 1.99 -21.51
N ILE A 189 -6.19 2.06 -20.18
CA ILE A 189 -5.52 1.09 -19.30
C ILE A 189 -6.11 -0.32 -19.50
N PHE A 190 -7.43 -0.49 -19.41
CA PHE A 190 -8.01 -1.83 -19.46
C PHE A 190 -8.02 -2.46 -20.85
N LEU A 191 -8.29 -1.68 -21.90
CA LEU A 191 -8.36 -2.19 -23.27
C LEU A 191 -6.97 -2.40 -23.88
N TYR A 192 -6.02 -1.47 -23.65
CA TYR A 192 -4.71 -1.52 -24.32
C TYR A 192 -3.59 -2.08 -23.43
N LEU A 193 -3.59 -1.82 -22.12
CA LEU A 193 -2.56 -2.38 -21.23
C LEU A 193 -2.90 -3.82 -20.83
N PHE A 194 -4.17 -4.04 -20.45
CA PHE A 194 -4.63 -5.33 -19.92
C PHE A 194 -5.38 -6.20 -20.94
N HIS A 195 -5.55 -5.73 -22.18
CA HIS A 195 -6.14 -6.49 -23.29
C HIS A 195 -7.54 -7.06 -22.97
N ILE A 196 -8.34 -6.34 -22.19
CA ILE A 196 -9.73 -6.72 -21.89
C ILE A 196 -10.62 -6.34 -23.10
N SER A 197 -11.56 -7.20 -23.48
CA SER A 197 -12.54 -6.89 -24.53
C SER A 197 -13.51 -5.79 -24.10
N GLU A 198 -14.03 -5.01 -25.05
CA GLU A 198 -14.97 -3.92 -24.77
C GLU A 198 -16.24 -4.38 -24.03
N GLU A 199 -16.76 -5.56 -24.38
CA GLU A 199 -17.94 -6.16 -23.75
C GLU A 199 -17.74 -6.42 -22.25
N ASN A 200 -16.50 -6.70 -21.86
CA ASN A 200 -16.11 -7.09 -20.51
C ASN A 200 -15.71 -5.88 -19.64
N PHE A 201 -15.46 -4.72 -20.27
CA PHE A 201 -15.04 -3.50 -19.59
C PHE A 201 -16.06 -3.03 -18.55
N ILE A 202 -17.36 -3.13 -18.86
CA ILE A 202 -18.44 -2.67 -17.99
C ILE A 202 -18.43 -3.43 -16.65
N GLY A 203 -18.14 -4.74 -16.68
CA GLY A 203 -18.08 -5.58 -15.49
C GLY A 203 -16.93 -5.23 -14.54
N VAL A 204 -15.82 -4.70 -15.07
CA VAL A 204 -14.62 -4.33 -14.29
C VAL A 204 -14.65 -2.85 -13.87
N TYR A 205 -15.29 -2.00 -14.66
CA TYR A 205 -15.32 -0.56 -14.46
C TYR A 205 -15.95 -0.14 -13.13
N TYR A 206 -17.10 -0.73 -12.75
CA TYR A 206 -17.78 -0.37 -11.50
C TYR A 206 -17.01 -0.80 -10.24
N PRO A 207 -16.51 -2.05 -10.14
CA PRO A 207 -15.68 -2.45 -9.01
C PRO A 207 -14.38 -1.65 -8.91
N PHE A 208 -13.80 -1.25 -10.04
CA PHE A 208 -12.58 -0.44 -10.05
C PHE A 208 -12.80 0.96 -9.45
N LYS A 209 -13.96 1.59 -9.68
CA LYS A 209 -14.28 2.89 -9.07
C LYS A 209 -14.32 2.86 -7.55
N LEU A 210 -14.82 1.78 -6.96
CA LEU A 210 -14.92 1.65 -5.50
C LEU A 210 -13.55 1.65 -4.82
N PHE A 211 -12.50 1.24 -5.53
CA PHE A 211 -11.13 1.24 -5.03
C PHE A 211 -10.47 2.63 -5.00
N THR A 212 -11.17 3.69 -5.42
CA THR A 212 -10.63 5.06 -5.39
C THR A 212 -10.13 5.48 -4.01
N PHE A 213 -10.88 5.12 -2.96
CA PHE A 213 -10.58 5.49 -1.56
C PHE A 213 -9.53 4.60 -0.87
N TRP A 214 -9.17 3.50 -1.52
CA TRP A 214 -8.26 2.50 -1.00
C TRP A 214 -6.90 3.06 -0.52
N PRO A 215 -6.23 4.00 -1.24
CA PRO A 215 -4.93 4.51 -0.83
C PRO A 215 -4.98 5.27 0.50
N ILE A 216 -6.09 5.95 0.79
CA ILE A 216 -6.28 6.68 2.05
C ILE A 216 -6.30 5.68 3.20
N VAL A 217 -7.19 4.68 3.11
CA VAL A 217 -7.36 3.63 4.13
C VAL A 217 -6.03 2.90 4.36
N GLN A 218 -5.35 2.55 3.26
CA GLN A 218 -4.08 1.84 3.32
C GLN A 218 -2.97 2.67 3.96
N THR A 219 -2.92 3.99 3.71
CA THR A 219 -1.92 4.86 4.32
C THR A 219 -2.07 4.91 5.84
N PHE A 220 -3.30 5.00 6.34
CA PHE A 220 -3.57 4.93 7.79
C PHE A 220 -3.17 3.59 8.41
N ALA A 221 -3.46 2.48 7.73
CA ALA A 221 -3.06 1.14 8.18
C ALA A 221 -1.54 1.02 8.29
N LEU A 222 -0.81 1.45 7.25
CA LEU A 222 0.64 1.36 7.17
C LEU A 222 1.35 2.31 8.14
N PHE A 223 0.80 3.50 8.35
CA PHE A 223 1.27 4.42 9.39
C PHE A 223 1.17 3.80 10.78
N SER A 224 0.00 3.22 11.11
CA SER A 224 -0.24 2.52 12.38
C SER A 224 0.69 1.32 12.55
N LEU A 225 0.91 0.57 11.47
CA LEU A 225 1.84 -0.55 11.46
C LEU A 225 3.28 -0.09 11.69
N GLY A 226 3.73 1.02 11.10
CA GLY A 226 5.06 1.59 11.33
C GLY A 226 5.34 1.90 12.81
N ILE A 227 4.32 2.37 13.55
CA ILE A 227 4.40 2.61 15.00
C ILE A 227 4.52 1.30 15.77
N LEU A 228 3.77 0.27 15.38
CA LEU A 228 3.83 -1.06 16.00
C LEU A 228 5.17 -1.76 15.76
N LEU A 229 5.73 -1.61 14.54
CA LEU A 229 7.05 -2.10 14.19
C LEU A 229 8.13 -1.47 15.08
N HIS A 230 8.07 -0.15 15.29
CA HIS A 230 8.97 0.54 16.21
C HIS A 230 8.86 -0.02 17.65
N LYS A 231 7.63 -0.23 18.14
CA LYS A 231 7.37 -0.81 19.47
C LYS A 231 7.65 -2.32 19.56
N LYS A 232 8.00 -2.98 18.46
CA LYS A 232 8.23 -4.43 18.37
C LYS A 232 7.02 -5.27 18.82
N ASP A 233 5.81 -4.75 18.65
CA ASP A 233 4.56 -5.39 19.08
C ASP A 233 3.90 -6.11 17.91
N THR A 234 4.38 -7.33 17.63
CA THR A 234 3.97 -8.12 16.45
C THR A 234 2.65 -8.85 16.65
N LYS A 235 2.18 -9.03 17.89
CA LYS A 235 0.97 -9.79 18.20
C LYS A 235 -0.26 -9.17 17.55
N MET A 236 -0.39 -7.84 17.61
CA MET A 236 -1.53 -7.13 17.04
C MET A 236 -1.52 -7.11 15.50
N SER A 237 -0.32 -7.10 14.90
CA SER A 237 -0.18 -7.25 13.45
C SER A 237 -0.73 -8.59 12.98
N ILE A 238 -0.44 -9.68 13.72
CA ILE A 238 -0.95 -11.02 13.38
C ILE A 238 -2.47 -11.08 13.53
N VAL A 239 -3.04 -10.54 14.61
CA VAL A 239 -4.50 -10.55 14.85
C VAL A 239 -5.25 -9.78 13.77
N SER A 240 -4.79 -8.58 13.42
CA SER A 240 -5.43 -7.76 12.39
C SER A 240 -5.36 -8.39 10.99
N SER A 241 -4.30 -9.14 10.72
CA SER A 241 -4.12 -9.88 9.47
C SER A 241 -4.98 -11.15 9.40
N ALA A 242 -5.12 -11.86 10.52
CA ALA A 242 -6.02 -13.00 10.60
C ALA A 242 -7.48 -12.58 10.37
N CYS A 243 -7.88 -11.44 10.95
CA CYS A 243 -9.20 -10.85 10.71
C CYS A 243 -9.41 -10.52 9.22
N GLN A 244 -8.40 -9.96 8.56
CA GLN A 244 -8.44 -9.65 7.13
C GLN A 244 -8.71 -10.91 6.29
N VAL A 245 -7.98 -11.99 6.55
CA VAL A 245 -8.15 -13.28 5.84
C VAL A 245 -9.55 -13.85 6.03
N ILE A 246 -10.09 -13.79 7.25
CA ILE A 246 -11.44 -14.28 7.55
C ILE A 246 -12.49 -13.47 6.79
N ILE A 247 -12.39 -12.14 6.79
CA ILE A 247 -13.34 -11.26 6.09
C ILE A 247 -13.27 -11.53 4.58
N MET A 248 -12.08 -11.64 4.00
CA MET A 248 -11.92 -11.94 2.57
C MET A 248 -12.45 -13.32 2.19
N GLY A 249 -12.36 -14.30 3.10
CA GLY A 249 -12.90 -15.64 2.91
C GLY A 249 -14.43 -15.67 2.96
N CYS A 250 -15.05 -15.05 3.98
CA CYS A 250 -16.48 -15.22 4.24
C CYS A 250 -17.37 -14.19 3.52
N LEU A 251 -16.92 -12.94 3.42
CA LEU A 251 -17.78 -11.84 2.96
C LEU A 251 -18.25 -11.96 1.49
N PRO A 252 -17.44 -12.46 0.54
CA PRO A 252 -17.92 -12.63 -0.83
C PRO A 252 -19.09 -13.62 -0.92
N PHE A 253 -19.09 -14.70 -0.14
CA PHE A 253 -20.20 -15.67 -0.10
C PHE A 253 -21.48 -15.05 0.47
N ALA A 254 -21.35 -14.24 1.53
CA ALA A 254 -22.50 -13.54 2.11
C ALA A 254 -23.11 -12.52 1.11
N LEU A 255 -22.26 -11.82 0.35
CA LEU A 255 -22.70 -10.85 -0.66
C LEU A 255 -23.28 -11.54 -1.91
N ASP A 256 -22.77 -12.71 -2.28
CA ASP A 256 -23.33 -13.51 -3.37
C ASP A 256 -24.76 -13.99 -3.04
N HIS A 257 -24.99 -14.42 -1.79
CA HIS A 257 -26.34 -14.73 -1.31
C HIS A 257 -27.32 -13.55 -1.36
N LEU A 258 -26.81 -12.31 -1.33
CA LEU A 258 -27.61 -11.08 -1.48
C LEU A 258 -27.82 -10.67 -2.94
N GLY A 259 -27.32 -11.44 -3.91
CA GLY A 259 -27.49 -11.20 -5.34
C GLY A 259 -26.51 -10.20 -5.95
N PHE A 260 -25.40 -9.88 -5.28
CA PHE A 260 -24.37 -9.01 -5.86
C PHE A 260 -23.49 -9.77 -6.86
N ASN A 261 -23.03 -9.08 -7.91
CA ASN A 261 -22.07 -9.63 -8.87
C ASN A 261 -20.80 -10.14 -8.16
N VAL A 262 -20.34 -11.34 -8.52
CA VAL A 262 -19.16 -12.02 -7.95
C VAL A 262 -17.89 -11.15 -7.97
N LEU A 263 -17.67 -10.40 -9.04
CA LEU A 263 -16.50 -9.51 -9.16
C LEU A 263 -16.58 -8.34 -8.16
N LEU A 264 -17.78 -7.77 -8.00
CA LEU A 264 -18.06 -6.65 -7.11
C LEU A 264 -17.98 -7.10 -5.64
N SER A 265 -18.54 -8.26 -5.31
CA SER A 265 -18.51 -8.81 -3.95
C SER A 265 -17.09 -9.11 -3.47
N SER A 266 -16.26 -9.66 -4.35
CA SER A 266 -14.84 -9.96 -4.07
C SER A 266 -14.01 -8.70 -3.85
N VAL A 267 -14.24 -7.67 -4.67
CA VAL A 267 -13.63 -6.34 -4.55
C VAL A 267 -14.05 -5.64 -3.25
N MET A 268 -15.33 -5.71 -2.89
CA MET A 268 -15.85 -5.19 -1.62
C MET A 268 -15.28 -5.93 -0.42
N ALA A 269 -15.13 -7.25 -0.50
CA ALA A 269 -14.49 -8.02 0.55
C ALA A 269 -13.03 -7.60 0.76
N LEU A 270 -12.27 -7.37 -0.31
CA LEU A 270 -10.90 -6.87 -0.20
C LEU A 270 -10.83 -5.47 0.44
N PHE A 271 -11.70 -4.54 0.01
CA PHE A 271 -11.73 -3.18 0.57
C PHE A 271 -12.11 -3.17 2.06
N THR A 272 -13.17 -3.89 2.43
CA THR A 272 -13.65 -4.01 3.81
C THR A 272 -12.67 -4.72 4.73
N ALA A 273 -12.00 -5.77 4.23
CA ALA A 273 -10.97 -6.46 4.99
C ALA A 273 -9.83 -5.50 5.35
N GLN A 274 -9.34 -4.72 4.39
CA GLN A 274 -8.25 -3.77 4.66
C GLN A 274 -8.68 -2.56 5.50
N SER A 275 -9.92 -2.07 5.36
CA SER A 275 -10.45 -1.02 6.24
C SER A 275 -10.65 -1.51 7.68
N SER A 276 -11.02 -2.78 7.86
CA SER A 276 -11.10 -3.40 9.18
C SER A 276 -9.71 -3.49 9.84
N THR A 277 -8.68 -3.90 9.09
CA THR A 277 -7.29 -3.93 9.56
C THR A 277 -6.83 -2.54 10.00
N ALA A 278 -7.08 -1.50 9.19
CA ALA A 278 -6.77 -0.12 9.56
C ALA A 278 -7.46 0.29 10.87
N SER A 279 -8.75 0.00 11.00
CA SER A 279 -9.57 0.35 12.17
C SER A 279 -9.11 -0.35 13.45
N ILE A 280 -8.78 -1.64 13.36
CA ILE A 280 -8.27 -2.45 14.48
C ILE A 280 -6.93 -1.92 14.97
N LEU A 281 -6.00 -1.65 14.05
CA LEU A 281 -4.66 -1.14 14.39
C LEU A 281 -4.74 0.25 15.02
N PHE A 282 -5.58 1.13 14.46
CA PHE A 282 -5.78 2.48 14.99
C PHE A 282 -6.42 2.45 16.38
N SER A 283 -7.48 1.67 16.57
CA SER A 283 -8.17 1.53 17.86
C SER A 283 -7.23 1.01 18.94
N TYR A 284 -6.37 0.04 18.60
CA TYR A 284 -5.36 -0.48 19.51
C TYR A 284 -4.35 0.60 19.93
N LEU A 285 -3.83 1.38 18.98
CA LEU A 285 -2.90 2.46 19.27
C LEU A 285 -3.54 3.56 20.13
N TYR A 286 -4.80 3.90 19.84
CA TYR A 286 -5.58 4.87 20.61
C TYR A 286 -5.79 4.41 22.06
N LEU A 287 -6.20 3.16 22.28
CA LEU A 287 -6.35 2.61 23.64
C LEU A 287 -5.02 2.58 24.40
N LYS A 288 -3.92 2.26 23.72
CA LYS A 288 -2.58 2.25 24.33
C LYS A 288 -2.10 3.68 24.66
N TYR A 289 -2.48 4.66 23.86
CA TYR A 289 -2.23 6.08 24.13
C TYR A 289 -3.02 6.55 25.36
N LEU A 290 -4.32 6.27 25.42
CA LEU A 290 -5.17 6.60 26.57
C LEU A 290 -4.66 5.99 27.87
N ARG A 291 -4.26 4.71 27.84
CA ARG A 291 -3.73 4.02 29.03
C ARG A 291 -2.43 4.67 29.55
N LYS A 292 -1.57 5.15 28.64
CA LYS A 292 -0.33 5.85 29.01
C LYS A 292 -0.59 7.26 29.58
N SER A 293 -1.61 7.95 29.04
CA SER A 293 -2.03 9.25 29.59
C SER A 293 -2.58 9.11 31.01
N GLN A 294 -3.38 8.05 31.26
CA GLN A 294 -3.95 7.79 32.59
C GLN A 294 -2.90 7.34 33.61
N SER A 295 -1.84 6.62 33.20
CA SER A 295 -0.76 6.25 34.13
C SER A 295 0.08 7.47 34.53
N HIS A 296 0.43 8.34 33.57
CA HIS A 296 1.14 9.59 33.89
C HIS A 296 0.33 10.52 34.79
N GLN A 297 -0.99 10.52 34.67
CA GLN A 297 -1.85 11.32 35.52
C GLN A 297 -1.91 10.77 36.95
N LYS A 298 -1.83 9.43 37.17
CA LYS A 298 -1.77 8.83 38.51
C LYS A 298 -0.44 9.09 39.22
N ASP A 299 0.66 9.12 38.49
CA ASP A 299 2.00 9.37 39.05
C ASP A 299 2.22 10.84 39.46
N CYS A 300 1.39 11.78 39.00
CA CYS A 300 1.42 13.19 39.43
C CYS A 300 0.59 13.49 40.69
N TYR A 301 -0.17 12.52 41.20
CA TYR A 301 -1.00 12.68 42.42
C TYR A 301 -0.47 11.84 43.61
N LEU A 302 0.73 11.29 43.51
CA LEU A 302 1.49 10.63 44.58
C LEU A 302 2.78 11.42 44.84
#